data_AF-A0A0F9EB94-F1
#
_entry.id   AF-A0A0F9EB94-F1
#
_cell.length_a   1.000
_cell.length_b   1.000
_cell.length_c   1.000
_cell.angle_alpha   90.00
_cell.angle_beta   90.00
_cell.angle_gamma   90.00
#
_symmetry.space_group_name_H-M   'P 1'
#
loop_
_entity.id
_entity.type
_entity.pdbx_description
1 polymer ?
#
loop_
_entity_poly.entity_id
_entity_poly.type
_entity_poly.pdbx_seq_one_letter_code
_entity_poly.pdbx_strand_id
1 'polypeptide(L)'
;TPLSGGRRRAVGEQIGIVTQGPFDDKPTERLVDCVCMKGGLAVHQYPTEILNNWTVTHIPSGLAIAKGGESREDALAVMQELYPLADWSRDQRDLAPSLKKIRERALQIIGRHGLVRVDQ
;
A
#
# COMPACT_ATOMS: atom_id res chain seq x y z
N THR A 1 2.54 -26.98 -1.08
CA THR A 1 3.93 -26.51 -0.96
C THR A 1 3.89 -25.08 -0.46
N PRO A 2 4.42 -24.74 0.73
CA PRO A 2 4.39 -23.36 1.18
C PRO A 2 5.50 -22.58 0.46
N LEU A 3 5.13 -21.54 -0.29
CA LEU A 3 6.07 -20.62 -0.91
C LEU A 3 6.61 -19.68 0.17
N SER A 4 7.68 -20.12 0.80
CA SER A 4 8.53 -19.32 1.68
C SER A 4 9.25 -18.23 0.89
N GLY A 5 9.08 -16.96 1.30
CA GLY A 5 10.17 -15.98 1.27
C GLY A 5 10.59 -15.37 -0.08
N GLY A 6 9.65 -15.14 -1.00
CA GLY A 6 9.93 -14.38 -2.21
C GLY A 6 10.15 -12.89 -1.89
N ARG A 7 11.41 -12.42 -1.91
CA ARG A 7 11.74 -10.98 -1.93
C ARG A 7 10.96 -10.33 -3.07
N ARG A 8 9.94 -9.53 -2.75
CA ARG A 8 9.13 -8.78 -3.74
C ARG A 8 10.04 -7.75 -4.40
N ARG A 9 10.60 -8.11 -5.56
CA ARG A 9 11.43 -7.20 -6.35
C ARG A 9 10.49 -6.26 -7.10
N ALA A 10 10.64 -4.96 -6.89
CA ALA A 10 10.21 -3.99 -7.88
C ALA A 10 10.96 -4.33 -9.19
N VAL A 11 10.22 -4.66 -10.24
CA VAL A 11 10.79 -4.89 -11.58
C VAL A 11 10.34 -3.69 -12.42
N GLY A 12 11.24 -2.75 -12.65
CA GLY A 12 10.91 -1.47 -13.29
C GLY A 12 9.98 -0.62 -12.43
N GLU A 13 8.90 -0.09 -13.02
CA GLU A 13 7.86 0.69 -12.33
C GLU A 13 6.73 -0.18 -11.74
N GLN A 14 6.87 -1.51 -11.69
CA GLN A 14 5.82 -2.42 -11.22
C GLN A 14 6.13 -3.07 -9.88
N ILE A 15 5.09 -3.33 -9.08
CA ILE A 15 5.16 -4.14 -7.86
C ILE A 15 4.18 -5.31 -7.90
N GLY A 16 4.58 -6.43 -7.29
CA GLY A 16 3.69 -7.54 -7.00
C GLY A 16 2.82 -7.24 -5.78
N ILE A 17 1.52 -7.08 -5.99
CA ILE A 17 0.53 -7.04 -4.92
C ILE A 17 -0.21 -8.36 -4.84
N VAL A 18 -0.52 -8.77 -3.61
CA VAL A 18 -1.40 -9.92 -3.38
C VAL A 18 -2.77 -9.34 -3.07
N THR A 19 -3.72 -9.58 -3.97
CA THR A 19 -5.10 -9.14 -3.81
C THR A 19 -5.96 -10.34 -3.47
N GLN A 20 -6.78 -10.23 -2.43
CA GLN A 20 -7.89 -11.16 -2.19
C GLN A 20 -9.17 -10.36 -2.37
N GLY A 21 -9.82 -10.53 -3.52
CA GLY A 21 -11.14 -9.95 -3.77
C GLY A 21 -12.20 -10.60 -2.86
N PRO A 22 -13.33 -9.93 -2.61
CA PRO A 22 -14.43 -10.50 -1.83
C PRO A 22 -15.05 -11.76 -2.46
N PHE A 23 -14.72 -12.04 -3.73
CA PHE A 23 -15.19 -13.19 -4.50
C PHE A 23 -14.06 -14.16 -4.91
N ASP A 24 -12.82 -13.90 -4.51
CA ASP A 24 -11.68 -14.76 -4.82
C ASP A 24 -11.49 -15.80 -3.72
N ASP A 25 -11.64 -17.07 -4.07
CA ASP A 25 -11.34 -18.21 -3.18
C ASP A 25 -9.86 -18.29 -2.79
N LYS A 26 -8.97 -17.64 -3.54
CA LYS A 26 -7.52 -17.66 -3.30
C LYS A 26 -6.88 -16.29 -3.54
N PRO A 27 -5.89 -15.89 -2.73
CA PRO A 27 -5.12 -14.68 -2.99
C PRO A 27 -4.44 -14.76 -4.35
N THR A 28 -4.72 -13.78 -5.21
CA THR A 28 -4.12 -13.68 -6.54
C THR A 28 -2.98 -12.67 -6.48
N GLU A 29 -1.79 -13.07 -6.93
CA GLU A 29 -0.67 -12.17 -7.12
C GLU A 29 -0.83 -11.46 -8.48
N ARG A 30 -0.79 -10.12 -8.46
CA ARG A 30 -0.86 -9.29 -9.67
C ARG A 30 0.27 -8.28 -9.65
N LEU A 31 0.86 -8.04 -10.82
CA LEU A 31 1.75 -6.90 -11.02
C LEU A 31 0.90 -5.67 -11.29
N VAL A 32 1.21 -4.58 -10.61
CA VAL A 32 0.56 -3.28 -10.81
C VAL A 32 1.60 -2.21 -11.11
N ASP A 33 1.27 -1.34 -12.05
CA ASP A 33 2.07 -0.16 -12.36
C ASP A 33 2.02 0.82 -11.20
N CYS A 34 3.19 1.27 -10.78
CA CYS A 34 3.37 2.26 -9.74
C CYS A 34 3.70 3.61 -10.38
N VAL A 35 3.01 4.64 -9.92
CA VAL A 35 3.28 6.03 -10.33
C VAL A 35 4.37 6.67 -9.48
N CYS A 36 4.74 6.05 -8.36
CA CYS A 36 5.81 6.49 -7.50
C CYS A 36 6.30 5.33 -6.63
N MET A 37 7.63 5.22 -6.48
CA MET A 37 8.27 4.34 -5.52
C MET A 37 9.35 5.09 -4.76
N LYS A 38 9.32 5.03 -3.42
CA LYS A 38 10.30 5.71 -2.58
C LYS A 38 10.51 4.99 -1.27
N GLY A 39 11.76 4.59 -1.03
CA GLY A 39 12.26 4.04 0.23
C GLY A 39 11.45 2.88 0.82
N GLY A 40 10.82 2.05 -0.01
CA GLY A 40 10.01 0.90 0.42
C GLY A 40 8.49 1.15 0.46
N LEU A 41 8.04 2.34 0.05
CA LEU A 41 6.64 2.62 -0.28
C LEU A 41 6.44 2.71 -1.79
N ALA A 42 5.26 2.34 -2.25
CA ALA A 42 4.81 2.48 -3.62
C ALA A 42 3.39 3.06 -3.67
N VAL A 43 3.11 3.88 -4.68
CA VAL A 43 1.77 4.38 -5.00
C VAL A 43 1.34 3.78 -6.32
N HIS A 44 0.17 3.16 -6.33
CA HIS A 44 -0.43 2.54 -7.51
C HIS A 44 -1.94 2.66 -7.46
N GLN A 45 -2.58 2.44 -8.60
CA GLN A 45 -4.02 2.34 -8.69
C GLN A 45 -4.42 0.89 -8.51
N TYR A 46 -5.37 0.63 -7.60
CA TYR A 46 -5.81 -0.74 -7.36
C TYR A 46 -6.56 -1.28 -8.59
N PRO A 47 -6.23 -2.49 -9.09
CA PRO A 47 -6.69 -2.97 -10.40
C PRO A 47 -8.13 -3.50 -10.40
N THR A 48 -8.94 -3.18 -9.40
CA THR A 48 -10.36 -3.57 -9.38
C THR A 48 -11.18 -2.49 -10.06
N GLU A 49 -11.80 -2.83 -11.19
CA GLU A 49 -12.64 -1.94 -12.01
C GLU A 49 -13.79 -1.26 -11.25
N ILE A 50 -14.16 -1.82 -10.09
CA ILE A 50 -15.29 -1.37 -9.26
C ILE A 50 -14.90 -0.19 -8.35
N LEU A 51 -13.61 -0.05 -8.03
CA LEU A 51 -13.15 0.95 -7.05
C LEU A 51 -11.87 1.59 -7.55
N ASN A 52 -11.99 2.80 -8.09
CA ASN A 52 -10.92 3.63 -8.62
C ASN A 52 -10.04 4.20 -7.49
N ASN A 53 -9.43 3.30 -6.70
CA ASN A 53 -8.77 3.64 -5.45
C ASN A 53 -7.25 3.64 -5.64
N TRP A 54 -6.65 4.82 -5.53
CA TRP A 54 -5.21 4.92 -5.37
C TRP A 54 -4.80 4.40 -4.00
N THR A 55 -3.70 3.67 -3.95
CA THR A 55 -3.25 2.95 -2.74
C THR A 55 -1.77 3.14 -2.50
N VAL A 56 -1.39 3.39 -1.25
CA VAL A 56 0.00 3.39 -0.79
C VAL A 56 0.31 2.03 -0.18
N THR A 57 1.27 1.33 -0.76
CA THR A 57 1.66 -0.04 -0.36
C THR A 57 3.09 -0.07 0.14
N HIS A 58 3.33 -0.83 1.20
CA HIS A 58 4.66 -1.15 1.68
C HIS A 58 5.24 -2.29 0.84
N ILE A 59 6.30 -2.02 0.06
CA ILE A 59 6.86 -2.92 -0.96
C ILE A 59 7.37 -4.24 -0.36
N PRO A 60 8.23 -4.24 0.69
CA PRO A 60 8.78 -5.49 1.24
C PRO A 60 7.69 -6.50 1.65
N SER A 61 6.59 -6.00 2.20
CA SER A 61 5.49 -6.83 2.70
C SER A 61 4.26 -6.88 1.80
N GLY A 62 4.24 -6.11 0.70
CA GLY A 62 3.06 -5.85 -0.13
C GLY A 62 1.79 -5.48 0.64
N LEU A 63 1.93 -4.85 1.81
CA LEU A 63 0.79 -4.50 2.65
C LEU A 63 0.26 -3.12 2.26
N ALA A 64 -1.04 -3.02 2.00
CA ALA A 64 -1.70 -1.72 1.85
C ALA A 64 -1.65 -0.94 3.18
N ILE A 65 -1.00 0.22 3.16
CA ILE A 65 -0.83 1.08 4.33
C ILE A 65 -1.95 2.10 4.40
N ALA A 66 -2.32 2.66 3.25
CA ALA A 66 -3.34 3.70 3.13
C ALA A 66 -4.05 3.62 1.79
N LYS A 67 -5.34 3.94 1.79
CA LYS A 67 -6.03 4.37 0.57
C LYS A 67 -5.71 5.84 0.37
N GLY A 68 -5.09 6.14 -0.76
CA GLY A 68 -4.70 7.47 -1.17
C GLY A 68 -5.84 8.32 -1.71
N GLY A 69 -7.06 7.77 -1.80
CA GLY A 69 -8.24 8.50 -2.30
C GLY A 69 -8.61 8.14 -3.73
N GLU A 70 -9.48 8.97 -4.33
CA GLU A 70 -9.95 8.84 -5.71
C GLU A 70 -8.94 9.40 -6.73
N SER A 71 -8.01 10.24 -6.28
CA SER A 71 -7.03 10.93 -7.13
C SER A 71 -5.60 10.51 -6.85
N ARG A 72 -4.76 10.59 -7.89
CA ARG A 72 -3.33 10.27 -7.82
C ARG A 72 -2.59 11.20 -6.87
N GLU A 73 -2.93 12.49 -6.92
CA GLU A 73 -2.30 13.56 -6.17
C GLU A 73 -2.47 13.36 -4.67
N ASP A 74 -3.66 12.97 -4.25
CA ASP A 74 -3.99 12.67 -2.85
C ASP A 74 -3.15 11.49 -2.34
N ALA A 75 -2.99 10.45 -3.14
CA ALA A 75 -2.18 9.29 -2.78
C ALA A 75 -0.70 9.63 -2.64
N LEU A 76 -0.19 10.51 -3.49
CA LEU A 76 1.16 11.05 -3.38
C LEU A 76 1.32 11.92 -2.13
N ALA A 77 0.35 12.76 -1.81
CA ALA A 77 0.36 13.58 -0.59
C ALA A 77 0.37 12.71 0.67
N VAL A 78 -0.49 11.68 0.72
CA VAL A 78 -0.52 10.68 1.80
C VAL A 78 0.84 9.98 1.90
N MET A 79 1.43 9.55 0.79
CA MET A 79 2.76 8.92 0.78
C MET A 79 3.84 9.88 1.33
N GLN A 80 3.81 11.16 0.96
CA GLN A 80 4.77 12.15 1.45
C GLN A 80 4.67 12.37 2.96
N GLU A 81 3.47 12.38 3.53
CA GLU A 81 3.26 12.51 4.98
C GLU A 81 3.60 11.21 5.73
N LEU A 82 3.43 10.04 5.11
CA LEU A 82 3.79 8.74 5.69
C LEU A 82 5.30 8.47 5.67
N TYR A 83 5.98 8.90 4.61
CA TYR A 83 7.39 8.65 4.37
C TYR A 83 8.30 8.95 5.59
N PRO A 84 8.20 10.10 6.28
CA PRO A 84 9.07 10.41 7.42
C PRO A 84 8.73 9.64 8.71
N LEU A 85 7.61 8.91 8.78
CA LEU A 85 7.17 8.27 10.03
C LEU A 85 7.93 6.98 10.36
N ALA A 86 8.57 6.37 9.36
CA ALA A 86 9.25 5.10 9.53
C ALA A 86 10.34 4.88 8.48
N ASP A 87 11.23 3.95 8.78
CA ASP A 87 12.13 3.36 7.80
C ASP A 87 11.38 2.22 7.07
N TRP A 88 10.78 2.58 5.94
CA TRP A 88 9.95 1.70 5.12
C TRP A 88 10.73 0.67 4.30
N SER A 89 12.07 0.68 4.38
CA SER A 89 12.90 -0.34 3.75
C SER A 89 12.91 -1.67 4.53
N ARG A 90 12.44 -1.64 5.79
CA ARG A 90 12.47 -2.76 6.72
C ARG A 90 11.40 -3.81 6.40
N ASP A 91 11.63 -5.03 6.89
CA ASP A 91 10.63 -6.08 6.84
C ASP A 91 9.42 -5.76 7.73
N GLN A 92 8.26 -6.33 7.39
CA GLN A 92 7.01 -6.10 8.13
C GLN A 92 7.13 -6.40 9.63
N ARG A 93 7.93 -7.41 9.99
CA ARG A 93 8.12 -7.84 11.38
C ARG A 93 8.78 -6.75 12.22
N ASP A 94 9.73 -6.02 11.63
CA ASP A 94 10.44 -4.92 12.28
C ASP A 94 9.60 -3.64 12.32
N LEU A 95 8.69 -3.49 11.35
CA LEU A 95 7.70 -2.40 11.31
C LEU A 95 6.50 -2.67 12.21
N ALA A 96 6.19 -3.91 12.56
CA ALA A 96 5.01 -4.30 13.34
C ALA A 96 4.79 -3.49 14.63
N PRO A 97 5.81 -3.19 15.45
CA PRO A 97 5.63 -2.37 16.65
C PRO A 97 5.14 -0.95 16.34
N SER A 98 5.53 -0.42 15.18
CA SER A 98 5.21 0.93 14.71
C SER A 98 3.98 0.98 13.80
N LEU A 99 3.60 -0.15 13.19
CA LEU A 99 2.50 -0.23 12.21
C LEU A 99 1.17 0.27 12.76
N LYS A 100 0.87 0.05 14.04
CA LYS A 100 -0.35 0.58 14.67
C LYS A 100 -0.37 2.11 14.65
N LYS A 101 0.71 2.75 15.12
CA LYS A 101 0.84 4.22 15.15
C LYS A 101 0.87 4.81 13.75
N ILE A 102 1.55 4.14 12.83
CA ILE A 102 1.61 4.51 11.42
C ILE A 102 0.21 4.47 10.79
N ARG A 103 -0.57 3.41 11.04
CA ARG A 103 -1.96 3.30 10.54
C ARG A 103 -2.87 4.37 11.15
N GLU A 104 -2.79 4.59 12.46
CA GLU A 104 -3.55 5.66 13.12
C GLU A 104 -3.21 7.03 12.51
N ARG A 105 -1.92 7.28 12.23
CA ARG A 105 -1.50 8.52 11.56
C ARG A 105 -1.95 8.58 10.10
N ALA A 106 -1.91 7.47 9.38
CA ALA A 106 -2.44 7.36 8.02
C ALA A 106 -3.93 7.74 7.98
N LEU A 107 -4.72 7.24 8.93
CA LEU A 107 -6.14 7.59 9.04
C LEU A 107 -6.38 9.08 9.30
N GLN A 108 -5.52 9.72 10.12
CA GLN A 108 -5.60 11.17 10.34
C GLN A 108 -5.23 11.96 9.09
N ILE A 109 -4.22 11.52 8.34
CA ILE A 109 -3.81 12.14 7.08
C ILE A 109 -4.96 12.03 6.07
N ILE A 110 -5.50 10.83 5.87
CA ILE A 110 -6.67 10.55 5.01
C ILE A 110 -7.86 11.46 5.39
N GLY A 111 -8.19 11.56 6.69
CA GLY A 111 -9.27 12.43 7.15
C GLY A 111 -9.04 13.92 6.92
N ARG A 112 -7.79 14.40 6.95
CA ARG A 112 -7.44 15.79 6.61
C ARG A 112 -7.57 16.11 5.13
N HIS A 113 -7.33 15.11 4.27
CA HIS A 113 -7.52 15.21 2.82
C HIS A 113 -8.98 14.96 2.39
N GLY A 114 -9.92 14.82 3.34
CA GLY A 114 -11.35 14.62 3.03
C GLY A 114 -11.69 13.25 2.44
N LEU A 115 -10.78 12.27 2.57
CA LEU A 115 -10.93 10.96 1.96
C LEU A 115 -11.80 10.04 2.83
N VAL A 116 -12.75 9.35 2.19
CA VAL A 116 -13.79 8.55 2.87
C VAL A 116 -13.17 7.30 3.51
N ARG A 117 -13.46 7.11 4.80
CA ARG A 117 -13.17 5.88 5.56
C ARG A 117 -13.75 4.68 4.82
N VAL A 118 -12.93 3.67 4.58
CA VAL A 118 -13.45 2.33 4.34
C VAL A 118 -13.19 1.54 5.61
N ASP A 119 -14.19 1.49 6.47
CA ASP A 119 -14.30 0.48 7.51
C ASP A 119 -14.21 -0.91 6.82
N GLN A 120 -13.27 -1.73 7.27
CA GLN A 120 -13.23 -3.17 6.99
C GLN A 120 -13.70 -3.89 8.24
#